data_AF-A0A0U2VE27-F1
#
_entry.id   AF-A0A0U2VE27-F1
#
_cell.length_a   1.000
_cell.length_b   1.000
_cell.length_c   1.000
_cell.angle_alpha   90.00
_cell.angle_beta   90.00
_cell.angle_gamma   90.00
#
_symmetry.space_group_name_H-M   'P 1'
#
loop_
_entity.id
_entity.type
_entity.pdbx_description
1 polymer ?
#
loop_
_entity_poly.entity_id
_entity_poly.type
_entity_poly.pdbx_seq_one_letter_code
_entity_poly.pdbx_strand_id
1 'polypeptide(L)'
;MWWEIIPPFAIIAGVSAIPHLGSRFFNRLFHDGNPFLRNFEDAWGDHPTTYWRRDCQHSYPSWWQKNVLEQKQGNGSPYRTHGLEMLD
;
A
#
# COMPACT_ATOMS: atom_id res chain seq x y z
N MET A 1 39.39 21.79 5.06
CA MET A 1 38.34 21.74 4.02
C MET A 1 37.49 20.48 4.22
N TRP A 2 36.74 20.39 5.33
CA TRP A 2 35.91 19.21 5.63
C TRP A 2 34.47 19.37 5.13
N TRP A 3 34.00 20.62 5.01
CA TRP A 3 32.66 20.95 4.50
C TRP A 3 32.45 20.59 3.02
N GLU A 4 33.52 20.37 2.25
CA GLU A 4 33.47 19.92 0.85
C GLU A 4 32.88 18.51 0.69
N ILE A 5 32.78 17.74 1.78
CA ILE A 5 32.13 16.44 1.80
C ILE A 5 30.60 16.55 1.80
N ILE A 6 30.05 17.70 2.18
CA ILE A 6 28.60 17.89 2.34
C ILE A 6 27.86 17.84 1.00
N PRO A 7 28.31 18.52 -0.07
CA PRO A 7 27.67 18.41 -1.38
C PRO A 7 27.56 16.97 -1.92
N PRO A 8 28.64 16.15 -1.96
CA PRO A 8 28.52 14.78 -2.45
C PRO A 8 27.64 13.90 -1.53
N PHE A 9 27.69 14.08 -0.21
CA PHE A 9 26.79 13.35 0.70
C PHE A 9 25.33 13.73 0.49
N ALA A 10 25.03 15.01 0.26
CA ALA A 10 23.67 15.47 -0.03
C ALA A 10 23.16 14.88 -1.35
N ILE A 11 24.01 14.77 -2.37
CA ILE A 11 23.65 14.13 -3.65
C ILE A 11 23.33 12.65 -3.42
N ILE A 12 24.20 11.91 -2.71
CA ILE A 12 23.96 10.49 -2.42
C ILE A 12 22.66 10.32 -1.64
N ALA A 13 22.48 11.05 -0.54
CA ALA A 13 21.28 10.97 0.29
C ALA A 13 20.02 11.34 -0.51
N GLY A 14 20.07 12.38 -1.33
CA GLY A 14 18.97 12.81 -2.18
C GLY A 14 18.57 11.73 -3.18
N VAL A 15 19.55 11.18 -3.91
CA VAL A 15 19.31 10.11 -4.89
C VAL A 15 18.78 8.84 -4.23
N SER A 16 19.30 8.47 -3.06
CA SER A 16 18.83 7.31 -2.29
C SER A 16 17.43 7.50 -1.70
N ALA A 17 17.02 8.72 -1.37
CA ALA A 17 15.69 9.00 -0.82
C ALA A 17 14.58 8.95 -1.87
N ILE A 18 14.88 9.27 -3.14
CA ILE A 18 13.88 9.33 -4.22
C ILE A 18 13.10 8.03 -4.39
N PRO A 19 13.71 6.82 -4.46
CA PRO A 19 12.96 5.57 -4.57
C PRO A 19 12.00 5.32 -3.39
N HIS A 20 12.41 5.68 -2.17
CA HIS A 20 11.59 5.50 -0.98
C HIS A 20 10.39 6.45 -0.95
N LEU A 21 10.60 7.71 -1.31
CA LEU A 21 9.52 8.70 -1.37
C LEU A 21 8.58 8.42 -2.56
N GLY A 22 9.15 8.06 -3.71
CA GLY A 22 8.42 7.69 -4.91
C GLY A 22 7.52 6.48 -4.68
N SER A 23 8.03 5.39 -4.09
CA SER A 23 7.22 4.20 -3.79
C SER A 23 6.05 4.52 -2.86
N ARG A 24 6.26 5.29 -1.79
CA ARG A 24 5.18 5.75 -0.91
C ARG A 24 4.16 6.63 -1.64
N PHE A 25 4.61 7.52 -2.52
CA PHE A 25 3.73 8.37 -3.32
C PHE A 25 2.84 7.54 -4.25
N PHE A 26 3.42 6.60 -5.00
CA PHE A 26 2.65 5.71 -5.87
C PHE A 26 1.70 4.81 -5.07
N ASN A 27 2.13 4.29 -3.92
CA ASN A 27 1.24 3.50 -3.06
C ASN A 27 0.01 4.30 -2.64
N ARG A 28 0.19 5.56 -2.21
CA ARG A 28 -0.95 6.41 -1.87
C ARG A 28 -1.89 6.64 -3.06
N LEU A 29 -1.33 6.79 -4.26
CA LEU A 29 -2.11 7.02 -5.47
C LEU A 29 -2.96 5.80 -5.87
N PHE A 30 -2.40 4.60 -5.74
CA PHE A 30 -3.07 3.36 -6.18
C PHE A 30 -3.84 2.64 -5.07
N HIS A 31 -3.53 2.89 -3.80
CA HIS A 31 -4.09 2.19 -2.64
C HIS A 31 -4.84 3.13 -1.69
N ASP A 32 -5.74 3.94 -2.26
CA ASP A 32 -6.71 4.78 -1.53
C ASP A 32 -6.06 5.64 -0.41
N GLY A 33 -4.87 6.17 -0.66
CA GLY A 33 -4.14 7.02 0.29
C GLY A 33 -3.26 6.29 1.29
N ASN A 34 -3.16 4.96 1.25
CA ASN A 34 -2.24 4.21 2.09
C ASN A 34 -0.82 4.20 1.50
N PRO A 35 0.22 4.72 2.20
CA PRO A 35 1.60 4.68 1.72
C PRO A 35 2.26 3.30 1.81
N PHE A 36 1.65 2.35 2.53
CA PHE A 36 2.21 1.03 2.77
C PHE A 36 1.42 -0.05 2.06
N LEU A 37 2.16 -1.03 1.53
CA LEU A 37 1.59 -2.26 1.03
C LEU A 37 1.48 -3.27 2.16
N ARG A 38 0.53 -4.18 2.02
CA ARG A 38 0.42 -5.34 2.91
C ARG A 38 1.65 -6.24 2.75
N ASN A 39 2.19 -6.70 3.87
CA ASN A 39 3.17 -7.78 3.87
C ASN A 39 2.45 -9.13 3.72
N PHE A 40 2.94 -9.98 2.81
CA PHE A 40 2.41 -11.34 2.56
C PHE A 40 3.35 -12.43 3.07
N GLU A 41 4.42 -12.07 3.78
CA GLU A 41 5.37 -13.00 4.38
C GLU A 41 4.83 -13.63 5.69
N ASP A 42 3.67 -13.16 6.18
CA ASP A 42 3.03 -13.71 7.38
C ASP A 42 2.59 -15.16 7.16
N ALA A 43 3.25 -16.09 7.85
CA ALA A 43 3.03 -17.53 7.77
C ALA A 43 1.84 -18.05 8.62
N TRP A 44 0.99 -17.15 9.12
CA TRP A 44 -0.07 -17.47 10.09
C TRP A 44 -1.32 -18.12 9.47
N GLY A 45 -1.31 -18.45 8.18
CA GLY A 45 -2.40 -19.15 7.51
C GLY A 45 -1.89 -20.13 6.46
N ASP A 46 -2.75 -21.07 6.03
CA ASP A 46 -2.40 -22.12 5.07
C ASP A 46 -1.84 -21.58 3.74
N HIS A 47 -2.20 -20.34 3.40
CA HIS A 47 -1.70 -19.63 2.24
C HIS A 47 -1.33 -18.17 2.61
N PRO A 48 -0.29 -17.60 2.00
CA PRO A 48 0.14 -16.21 2.25
C PRO A 48 -0.93 -15.18 1.87
N THR A 49 -1.96 -15.58 1.12
CA THR A 49 -3.07 -14.71 0.68
C THR A 49 -4.36 -14.91 1.46
N THR A 50 -4.41 -15.78 2.47
CA THR A 50 -5.66 -16.10 3.18
C THR A 50 -6.32 -14.85 3.78
N TYR A 51 -5.58 -14.07 4.56
CA TYR A 51 -6.10 -12.83 5.16
C TYR A 51 -6.37 -11.74 4.12
N TRP A 52 -5.59 -11.69 3.04
CA TRP A 52 -5.86 -10.79 1.93
C TRP A 52 -7.21 -11.07 1.28
N ARG A 53 -7.50 -12.34 0.97
CA ARG A 53 -8.77 -12.75 0.36
C ARG A 53 -9.95 -12.45 1.29
N ARG A 54 -9.82 -12.75 2.59
CA ARG A 54 -10.83 -12.41 3.60
C ARG A 54 -11.11 -10.90 3.60
N ASP A 55 -10.07 -10.08 3.68
CA ASP A 55 -10.25 -8.64 3.78
C ASP A 55 -10.83 -8.05 2.49
N CYS A 56 -10.48 -8.56 1.31
CA CYS A 56 -11.12 -8.16 0.06
C CYS A 56 -12.61 -8.51 0.01
N GLN A 57 -13.07 -9.57 0.70
CA GLN A 57 -14.49 -9.91 0.79
C GLN A 57 -15.26 -9.01 1.77
N HIS A 58 -14.57 -8.48 2.79
CA HIS A 58 -15.14 -7.67 3.87
C HIS A 58 -14.53 -6.26 3.89
N SER A 59 -14.44 -5.60 2.74
CA SER A 59 -13.98 -4.22 2.64
C SER A 59 -14.77 -3.43 1.60
N TYR A 60 -14.72 -2.11 1.70
CA TYR A 60 -15.30 -1.23 0.69
C TYR A 60 -14.47 -1.27 -0.61
N PRO A 61 -15.11 -1.19 -1.78
CA PRO A 61 -14.39 -1.10 -3.05
C PRO A 61 -13.62 0.23 -3.18
N SER A 62 -12.38 0.15 -3.69
CA SER A 62 -11.55 1.32 -4.04
C SER A 62 -12.11 2.11 -5.22
N TRP A 63 -11.56 3.30 -5.46
CA TRP A 63 -11.88 4.05 -6.68
C TRP A 63 -11.53 3.24 -7.94
N TRP A 64 -10.36 2.57 -7.94
CA TRP A 64 -9.88 1.76 -9.06
C TRP A 64 -10.75 0.53 -9.30
N GLN A 65 -11.19 -0.15 -8.24
CA GLN A 65 -12.11 -1.30 -8.34
C GLN A 65 -13.50 -0.91 -8.86
N LYS A 66 -13.96 0.31 -8.58
CA LYS A 66 -15.27 0.80 -9.06
C LYS A 66 -15.23 1.21 -10.53
N ASN A 67 -14.15 1.85 -10.96
CA ASN A 67 -14.12 2.59 -12.23
C ASN A 67 -13.23 1.96 -13.31
N VAL A 68 -12.32 1.04 -12.95
CA VAL A 68 -11.30 0.51 -13.87
C VAL A 68 -11.36 -1.00 -14.01
N LEU A 69 -11.60 -1.74 -12.93
CA LEU A 69 -11.63 -3.22 -12.97
C LEU A 69 -12.98 -3.78 -13.44
N GLU A 70 -12.92 -4.78 -14.32
CA GLU A 70 -14.09 -5.38 -14.98
C GLU A 70 -14.84 -6.38 -14.08
N GLN A 71 -14.14 -7.15 -13.26
CA GLN A 71 -14.74 -8.10 -12.31
C GLN A 71 -15.10 -7.41 -10.99
N LYS A 72 -16.31 -7.70 -10.47
CA LYS A 72 -16.92 -7.04 -9.28
C LYS A 72 -17.14 -7.93 -8.05
N GLN A 73 -16.68 -9.18 -8.05
CA GLN A 73 -17.01 -10.15 -6.99
C GLN A 73 -15.82 -10.34 -6.03
N GLY A 74 -16.01 -10.12 -4.73
CA GLY A 74 -14.91 -10.09 -3.74
C GLY A 74 -14.06 -8.82 -3.80
N ASN A 75 -14.69 -7.70 -4.19
CA ASN A 75 -14.05 -6.49 -4.73
C ASN A 75 -13.80 -5.38 -3.71
N GLY A 76 -13.61 -5.71 -2.44
CA GLY A 76 -13.13 -4.76 -1.45
C GLY A 76 -11.65 -4.46 -1.67
N SER A 77 -11.24 -3.23 -1.36
CA SER A 77 -9.84 -2.88 -1.23
C SER A 77 -9.45 -3.19 0.21
N PRO A 78 -8.43 -4.02 0.47
CA PRO A 78 -7.99 -4.30 1.84
C PRO A 78 -7.44 -3.05 2.55
N TYR A 79 -7.28 -1.96 1.81
CA TYR A 79 -6.92 -0.64 2.32
C TYR A 79 -8.13 0.24 2.65
N ARG A 80 -9.35 -0.25 2.39
CA ARG A 80 -10.62 0.38 2.75
C ARG A 80 -11.48 -0.57 3.58
N THR A 81 -11.00 -0.86 4.78
CA THR A 81 -11.61 -1.81 5.70
C THR A 81 -12.96 -1.35 6.22
N HIS A 82 -13.84 -2.31 6.54
CA HIS A 82 -14.94 -2.08 7.46
C HIS A 82 -14.41 -2.07 8.90
N GLY A 83 -14.86 -1.13 9.71
CA GLY A 83 -14.70 -1.15 11.15
C GLY A 83 -15.92 -1.76 11.85
N LEU A 84 -16.10 -1.42 13.12
CA LEU A 84 -17.20 -1.91 13.94
C LEU A 84 -18.57 -1.40 13.48
N GLU A 85 -18.61 -0.38 12.61
CA GLU A 85 -19.84 0.16 12.04
C GLU A 85 -20.61 -0.82 11.15
N MET A 86 -20.02 -1.97 10.81
CA MET A 86 -20.69 -3.01 10.02
C MET A 86 -21.29 -4.13 10.88
N LEU A 87 -21.11 -4.07 12.20
CA LEU A 87 -21.64 -5.04 13.16
C LEU A 87 -22.90 -4.45 13.81
N ASP A 88 -24.01 -4.48 13.08
CA ASP A 88 -25.35 -4.18 13.62
C ASP A 88 -25.94 -5.38 14.40
#